data_AF-A0A966EPN5-F1
#
_entry.id   AF-A0A966EPN5-F1
#
_cell.length_a   1.000
_cell.length_b   1.000
_cell.length_c   1.000
_cell.angle_alpha   90.00
_cell.angle_beta   90.00
_cell.angle_gamma   90.00
#
_symmetry.space_group_name_H-M   'P 1'
#
loop_
_entity.id
_entity.type
_entity.pdbx_description
1 polymer ?
#
loop_
_entity_poly.entity_id
_entity_poly.type
_entity_poly.pdbx_seq_one_letter_code
_entity_poly.pdbx_strand_id
1 'polypeptide(L)'
;ASKRLGGVPGAIRIDSGDLAHEALRARERLDEGGAEATRIVVSGDLDEYRIADLLNKPVDGYGVGTQLVVGSGHATAGMVYKLVAVARLSGTYEPVVPVAKSSEGKATRGGVVRPYRVLQKGVAFKEVLVEDNHPGPADARSLHVPLIRSGMKVYPYSLASDREFHQQARDELPSEMRSLDANPLFEAEVLGSS
;
A
#
# COMPACT_ATOMS: atom_id res chain seq x y z
N ALA A 1 12.66 30.28 24.82
CA ALA A 1 11.68 30.01 25.90
C ALA A 1 12.15 28.88 26.83
N SER A 2 12.46 27.68 26.31
CA SER A 2 12.85 26.49 27.11
C SER A 2 14.07 26.69 28.03
N LYS A 3 15.17 27.29 27.53
CA LYS A 3 16.35 27.62 28.37
C LYS A 3 16.05 28.61 29.51
N ARG A 4 15.03 29.48 29.38
CA ARG A 4 14.61 30.39 30.47
C ARG A 4 13.77 29.69 31.55
N LEU A 5 13.32 28.46 31.28
CA LEU A 5 12.48 27.65 32.16
C LEU A 5 13.19 26.37 32.63
N GLY A 6 14.50 26.22 32.37
CA GLY A 6 15.30 25.07 32.81
C GLY A 6 15.07 23.76 32.04
N GLY A 7 14.31 23.77 30.94
CA GLY A 7 14.00 22.58 30.16
C GLY A 7 14.68 22.54 28.79
N VAL A 8 14.82 21.33 28.23
CA VAL A 8 15.23 21.10 26.83
C VAL A 8 13.98 20.81 25.99
N PRO A 9 13.81 21.38 24.77
CA PRO A 9 12.66 21.07 23.91
C PRO A 9 12.62 19.58 23.55
N GLY A 10 11.45 18.96 23.56
CA GLY A 10 11.31 17.56 23.13
C GLY A 10 11.44 17.36 21.61
N ALA A 11 11.13 18.41 20.83
CA ALA A 11 11.36 18.45 19.39
C ALA A 11 11.36 19.90 18.88
N ILE A 12 11.97 20.11 17.72
CA ILE A 12 11.79 21.30 16.88
C ILE A 12 11.19 20.89 15.53
N ARG A 13 10.55 21.84 14.85
CA ARG A 13 10.03 21.66 13.50
C ARG A 13 10.72 22.60 12.52
N ILE A 14 11.16 22.07 11.38
CA ILE A 14 11.67 22.83 10.23
C ILE A 14 10.67 22.64 9.10
N ASP A 15 10.11 23.74 8.58
CA ASP A 15 9.02 23.70 7.59
C ASP A 15 9.30 24.50 6.31
N SER A 16 10.51 25.03 6.16
CA SER A 16 10.92 25.84 5.01
C SER A 16 12.45 25.89 4.86
N GLY A 17 12.91 26.39 3.72
CA GLY A 17 14.33 26.47 3.38
C GLY A 17 14.89 25.17 2.79
N ASP A 18 16.21 25.07 2.72
CA ASP A 18 16.89 23.80 2.41
C ASP A 18 16.82 22.91 3.66
N LEU A 19 15.87 21.97 3.66
CA LEU A 19 15.60 21.10 4.80
C LEU A 19 16.83 20.28 5.22
N ALA A 20 17.68 19.87 4.27
CA ALA A 20 18.88 19.10 4.56
C ALA A 20 19.93 19.96 5.27
N HIS A 21 20.16 21.18 4.77
CA HIS A 21 21.07 22.15 5.37
C HIS A 21 20.57 22.61 6.75
N GLU A 22 19.29 22.98 6.85
CA GLU A 22 18.73 23.47 8.12
C GLU A 22 18.66 22.37 9.17
N ALA A 23 18.41 21.10 8.82
CA ALA A 23 18.48 20.00 9.78
C ALA A 23 19.88 19.83 10.37
N LEU A 24 20.93 19.86 9.54
CA LEU A 24 22.33 19.78 10.00
C LEU A 24 22.68 20.95 10.92
N ARG A 25 22.38 22.18 10.48
CA ARG A 25 22.62 23.39 11.24
C ARG A 25 21.85 23.41 12.57
N ALA A 26 20.61 22.91 12.57
CA ALA A 26 19.82 22.83 13.78
C ALA A 26 20.39 21.80 14.76
N ARG A 27 20.86 20.65 14.26
CA ARG A 27 21.51 19.62 15.08
C ARG A 27 22.76 20.17 15.77
N GLU A 28 23.66 20.81 15.02
CA GLU A 28 24.87 21.45 15.57
C GLU A 28 24.53 22.44 16.71
N ARG A 29 23.54 23.32 16.49
CA ARG A 29 23.12 24.32 17.49
C ARG A 29 22.45 23.71 18.71
N LEU A 30 21.72 22.63 18.54
CA LEU A 30 21.12 21.90 19.66
C LEU A 30 22.21 21.21 20.48
N ASP A 31 23.21 20.61 19.83
CA ASP A 31 24.32 19.92 20.50
C ASP A 31 25.22 20.90 21.27
N GLU A 32 25.63 22.01 20.65
CA GLU A 32 26.30 23.13 21.32
C GLU A 32 25.48 23.67 22.51
N GLY A 33 24.16 23.55 22.40
CA GLY A 33 23.20 23.98 23.40
C GLY A 33 22.97 22.99 24.55
N GLY A 34 23.57 21.79 24.51
CA GLY A 34 23.33 20.69 25.46
C GLY A 34 21.98 19.98 25.26
N ALA A 35 21.39 20.08 24.07
CA ALA A 35 20.05 19.61 23.72
C ALA A 35 20.08 18.42 22.74
N GLU A 36 21.01 17.48 22.94
CA GLU A 36 21.23 16.31 22.09
C GLU A 36 19.96 15.45 21.91
N ALA A 37 19.13 15.34 22.95
CA ALA A 37 17.89 14.59 22.92
C ALA A 37 16.72 15.30 22.20
N THR A 38 16.86 16.57 21.81
CA THR A 38 15.82 17.28 21.06
C THR A 38 15.71 16.71 19.66
N ARG A 39 14.52 16.19 19.32
CA ARG A 39 14.23 15.65 17.99
C ARG A 39 14.04 16.75 16.94
N ILE A 40 14.34 16.45 15.68
CA ILE A 40 14.15 17.31 14.52
C ILE A 40 13.06 16.72 13.64
N VAL A 41 11.94 17.42 13.51
CA VAL A 41 10.85 17.05 12.60
C VAL A 41 10.86 17.98 11.41
N VAL A 42 10.83 17.44 10.21
CA VAL A 42 10.72 18.23 8.97
C VAL A 42 9.32 18.13 8.38
N SER A 43 8.84 19.20 7.78
CA SER A 43 7.58 19.23 7.04
C SER A 43 7.66 20.20 5.88
N GLY A 44 6.68 20.19 4.99
CA GLY A 44 6.62 21.09 3.83
C GLY A 44 7.01 20.37 2.53
N ASP A 45 6.09 20.37 1.57
CA ASP A 45 6.18 19.75 0.23
C ASP A 45 7.01 18.45 0.14
N LEU A 46 6.91 17.58 1.14
CA LEU A 46 7.59 16.28 1.15
C LEU A 46 6.83 15.31 0.25
N ASP A 47 7.58 14.56 -0.56
CA ASP A 47 7.17 13.34 -1.24
C ASP A 47 8.20 12.24 -0.93
N GLU A 48 7.99 11.04 -1.46
CA GLU A 48 8.85 9.88 -1.25
C GLU A 48 10.31 10.10 -1.69
N TYR A 49 10.55 10.90 -2.73
CA TYR A 49 11.89 11.19 -3.25
C TYR A 49 12.62 12.19 -2.37
N ARG A 50 11.93 13.26 -1.94
CA ARG A 50 12.49 14.23 -0.98
C ARG A 50 12.77 13.60 0.38
N ILE A 51 11.95 12.65 0.81
CA ILE A 51 12.24 11.88 2.02
C ILE A 51 13.50 11.04 1.82
N ALA A 52 13.67 10.38 0.66
CA ALA A 52 14.86 9.61 0.34
C ALA A 52 16.15 10.46 0.41
N ASP A 53 16.10 11.70 -0.10
CA ASP A 53 17.22 12.66 -0.02
C ASP A 53 17.59 13.06 1.42
N LEU A 54 16.64 12.96 2.34
CA LEU A 54 16.80 13.33 3.75
C LEU A 54 17.17 12.15 4.66
N LEU A 55 17.21 10.91 4.17
CA LEU A 55 17.44 9.71 5.01
C LEU A 55 18.76 9.74 5.79
N ASN A 56 19.79 10.40 5.26
CA ASN A 56 21.11 10.52 5.91
C ASN A 56 21.29 11.85 6.67
N LYS A 57 20.20 12.58 6.92
CA LYS A 57 20.20 13.86 7.65
C LYS A 57 19.69 13.63 9.08
N PRO A 58 20.01 14.52 10.04
CA PRO A 58 19.55 14.39 11.42
C PRO A 58 18.07 14.79 11.52
N VAL A 59 17.21 13.92 11.00
CA VAL A 59 15.75 14.09 10.96
C VAL A 59 15.11 12.87 11.64
N ASP A 60 14.32 13.13 12.66
CA ASP A 60 13.65 12.12 13.48
C ASP A 60 12.20 11.87 13.06
N GLY A 61 11.64 12.72 12.20
CA GLY A 61 10.27 12.57 11.72
C GLY A 61 9.94 13.45 10.52
N TYR A 62 9.00 12.97 9.71
CA TYR A 62 8.55 13.61 8.48
C TYR A 62 7.05 13.90 8.55
N GLY A 63 6.68 15.17 8.46
CA GLY A 63 5.29 15.62 8.35
C GLY A 63 4.90 15.79 6.88
N VAL A 64 4.22 14.80 6.31
CA VAL A 64 3.76 14.81 4.91
C VAL A 64 2.29 15.20 4.85
N GLY A 65 1.98 16.25 4.07
CA GLY A 65 0.62 16.77 3.90
C GLY A 65 0.04 16.43 2.53
N THR A 66 -0.01 17.44 1.66
CA THR A 66 -0.70 17.40 0.35
C THR A 66 -0.31 16.19 -0.49
N GLN A 67 0.98 15.88 -0.61
CA GLN A 67 1.44 14.77 -1.47
C GLN A 67 0.91 13.41 -0.98
N LEU A 68 0.88 13.18 0.33
CA LEU A 68 0.32 11.94 0.91
C LEU A 68 -1.20 11.85 0.71
N VAL A 69 -1.92 12.96 0.92
CA VAL A 69 -3.40 12.97 0.90
C VAL A 69 -3.96 12.96 -0.52
N VAL A 70 -3.29 13.64 -1.45
CA VAL A 70 -3.74 13.81 -2.84
C VAL A 70 -3.06 12.81 -3.79
N GLY A 71 -2.05 12.07 -3.34
CA GLY A 71 -1.46 10.94 -4.06
C GLY A 71 -0.29 11.28 -4.98
N SER A 72 0.58 12.23 -4.61
CA SER A 72 1.83 12.54 -5.33
C SER A 72 1.68 12.68 -6.86
N GLY A 73 0.64 13.39 -7.31
CA GLY A 73 0.34 13.56 -8.75
C GLY A 73 -0.46 12.42 -9.40
N HIS A 74 -0.73 11.34 -8.68
CA HIS A 74 -1.55 10.20 -9.09
C HIS A 74 -2.80 10.07 -8.20
N ALA A 75 -3.76 10.99 -8.39
CA ALA A 75 -4.92 11.11 -7.51
C ALA A 75 -5.83 9.88 -7.41
N THR A 76 -5.70 8.91 -8.33
CA THR A 76 -6.50 7.66 -8.30
C THR A 76 -5.71 6.48 -8.84
N ALA A 77 -6.01 5.27 -8.33
CA ALA A 77 -5.44 4.01 -8.80
C ALA A 77 -6.08 3.44 -10.08
N GLY A 78 -6.89 4.22 -10.81
CA GLY A 78 -7.51 3.78 -12.07
C GLY A 78 -8.46 2.57 -11.97
N MET A 79 -9.05 2.33 -10.79
CA MET A 79 -9.93 1.18 -10.56
C MET A 79 -11.22 1.24 -11.38
N VAL A 80 -11.67 0.08 -11.87
CA VAL A 80 -12.91 -0.04 -12.67
C VAL A 80 -13.83 -1.11 -12.09
N TYR A 81 -15.13 -0.85 -12.11
CA TYR A 81 -16.16 -1.85 -11.81
C TYR A 81 -16.74 -2.42 -13.10
N LYS A 82 -16.82 -3.75 -13.18
CA LYS A 82 -17.39 -4.47 -14.33
C LYS A 82 -18.26 -5.61 -13.84
N LEU A 83 -19.44 -5.75 -14.45
CA LEU A 83 -20.26 -6.95 -14.27
C LEU A 83 -19.58 -8.10 -15.01
N VAL A 84 -19.34 -9.21 -14.30
CA VAL A 84 -18.62 -10.38 -14.85
C VAL A 84 -19.49 -11.62 -14.97
N ALA A 85 -20.57 -11.73 -14.18
CA ALA A 85 -21.54 -12.80 -14.28
C ALA A 85 -22.91 -12.35 -13.76
N VAL A 86 -23.97 -13.02 -14.22
CA VAL A 86 -25.36 -12.79 -13.76
C VAL A 86 -26.00 -14.10 -13.33
N ALA A 87 -26.89 -14.06 -12.34
CA ALA A 87 -27.64 -15.26 -11.95
C ALA A 87 -28.46 -15.79 -13.13
N ARG A 88 -28.49 -17.11 -13.30
CA ARG A 88 -29.24 -17.75 -14.38
C ARG A 88 -30.76 -17.59 -14.21
N LEU A 89 -31.22 -17.51 -12.96
CA LEU A 89 -32.63 -17.36 -12.60
C LEU A 89 -32.81 -16.19 -11.62
N SER A 90 -33.91 -15.45 -11.78
CA SER A 90 -34.26 -14.37 -10.86
C SER A 90 -34.44 -14.89 -9.43
N GLY A 91 -33.95 -14.14 -8.44
CA GLY A 91 -34.01 -14.53 -7.03
C GLY A 91 -33.00 -15.59 -6.58
N THR A 92 -32.11 -16.04 -7.47
CA THR A 92 -31.03 -16.99 -7.13
C THR A 92 -29.65 -16.31 -7.15
N TYR A 93 -28.69 -16.85 -6.41
CA TYR A 93 -27.30 -16.38 -6.41
C TYR A 93 -26.39 -17.26 -7.28
N GLU A 94 -26.74 -18.54 -7.43
CA GLU A 94 -26.09 -19.51 -8.29
C GLU A 94 -27.16 -20.44 -8.90
N PRO A 95 -26.88 -21.07 -10.06
CA PRO A 95 -25.70 -20.90 -10.91
C PRO A 95 -25.71 -19.55 -11.65
N VAL A 96 -24.53 -19.06 -12.01
CA VAL A 96 -24.35 -17.80 -12.77
C VAL A 96 -23.96 -18.06 -14.23
N VAL A 97 -24.19 -17.08 -15.10
CA VAL A 97 -23.79 -17.06 -16.50
C VAL A 97 -22.75 -15.95 -16.69
N PRO A 98 -21.57 -16.25 -17.27
CA PRO A 98 -20.55 -15.24 -17.59
C PRO A 98 -21.10 -14.14 -18.51
N VAL A 99 -20.72 -12.89 -18.26
CA VAL A 99 -20.98 -11.77 -19.18
C VAL A 99 -19.66 -11.10 -19.55
N ALA A 100 -19.44 -10.94 -20.85
CA ALA A 100 -18.27 -10.30 -21.41
C ALA A 100 -18.68 -9.03 -22.18
N LYS A 101 -17.82 -8.01 -22.17
CA LYS A 101 -18.02 -6.81 -22.99
C LYS A 101 -17.25 -6.98 -24.29
N SER A 102 -17.95 -6.89 -25.42
CA SER A 102 -17.38 -7.07 -26.77
C SER A 102 -16.87 -5.77 -27.42
N SER A 103 -16.78 -4.66 -26.67
CA SER A 103 -16.30 -3.38 -27.21
C SER A 103 -14.80 -3.44 -27.56
N GLU A 104 -14.43 -2.91 -28.73
CA GLU A 104 -13.03 -2.78 -29.17
C GLU A 104 -12.17 -2.09 -28.10
N GLY A 105 -10.99 -2.65 -27.83
CA GLY A 105 -10.04 -2.14 -26.82
C GLY A 105 -10.43 -2.37 -25.35
N LYS A 106 -11.59 -2.99 -25.06
CA LYS A 106 -12.06 -3.28 -23.69
C LYS A 106 -12.62 -4.70 -23.55
N ALA A 107 -12.07 -5.65 -24.31
CA ALA A 107 -12.40 -7.06 -24.17
C ALA A 107 -12.16 -7.49 -22.72
N THR A 108 -13.23 -7.89 -22.03
CA THR A 108 -13.17 -8.38 -20.66
C THR A 108 -13.67 -9.81 -20.62
N ARG A 109 -12.89 -10.68 -19.98
CA ARG A 109 -13.32 -12.05 -19.70
C ARG A 109 -14.49 -12.01 -18.72
N GLY A 110 -15.58 -12.69 -19.06
CA GLY A 110 -16.69 -12.92 -18.13
C GLY A 110 -16.36 -14.09 -17.21
N GLY A 111 -17.17 -14.26 -16.17
CA GLY A 111 -17.01 -15.31 -15.16
C GLY A 111 -16.53 -14.78 -13.83
N VAL A 112 -16.78 -15.54 -12.76
CA VAL A 112 -16.29 -15.18 -11.43
C VAL A 112 -14.79 -15.46 -11.38
N VAL A 113 -13.98 -14.47 -11.00
CA VAL A 113 -12.53 -14.62 -10.91
C VAL A 113 -12.07 -14.52 -9.45
N ARG A 114 -11.22 -15.45 -9.02
CA ARG A 114 -10.65 -15.52 -7.68
C ARG A 114 -9.12 -15.39 -7.75
N PRO A 115 -8.53 -14.35 -7.16
CA PRO A 115 -7.08 -14.17 -7.14
C PRO A 115 -6.42 -14.96 -6.01
N TYR A 116 -5.26 -15.52 -6.32
CA TYR A 116 -4.40 -16.27 -5.42
C TYR A 116 -2.96 -15.82 -5.56
N ARG A 117 -2.20 -15.85 -4.48
CA ARG A 117 -0.76 -15.59 -4.46
C ARG A 117 0.00 -16.87 -4.15
N VAL A 118 1.01 -17.16 -4.95
CA VAL A 118 1.91 -18.29 -4.76
C VAL A 118 3.23 -17.79 -4.20
N LEU A 119 3.68 -18.43 -3.13
CA LEU A 119 4.96 -18.12 -2.48
C LEU A 119 5.98 -19.21 -2.79
N GLN A 120 7.23 -18.82 -3.00
CA GLN A 120 8.38 -19.71 -3.07
C GLN A 120 9.33 -19.30 -1.96
N LYS A 121 9.57 -20.21 -1.00
CA LYS A 121 10.43 -19.95 0.18
C LYS A 121 10.03 -18.67 0.93
N GLY A 122 8.73 -18.39 1.03
CA GLY A 122 8.19 -17.20 1.71
C GLY A 122 8.13 -15.93 0.86
N VAL A 123 8.65 -15.94 -0.37
CA VAL A 123 8.64 -14.79 -1.29
C VAL A 123 7.59 -14.98 -2.37
N ALA A 124 6.78 -13.96 -2.62
CA ALA A 124 5.81 -13.93 -3.71
C ALA A 124 6.54 -13.91 -5.05
N PHE A 125 6.19 -14.84 -5.94
CA PHE A 125 6.77 -14.91 -7.28
C PHE A 125 5.72 -15.02 -8.38
N LYS A 126 4.45 -15.22 -8.01
CA LYS A 126 3.34 -15.37 -8.96
C LYS A 126 2.00 -15.04 -8.32
N GLU A 127 1.13 -14.42 -9.11
CA GLU A 127 -0.30 -14.29 -8.81
C GLU A 127 -1.12 -15.02 -9.88
N VAL A 128 -2.16 -15.69 -9.44
CA VAL A 128 -3.00 -16.56 -10.28
C VAL A 128 -4.45 -16.14 -10.13
N LEU A 129 -5.10 -15.89 -11.24
CA LEU A 129 -6.52 -15.64 -11.35
C LEU A 129 -7.22 -16.94 -11.75
N VAL A 130 -8.02 -17.50 -10.85
CA VAL A 130 -8.77 -18.74 -11.09
C VAL A 130 -10.19 -18.38 -11.48
N GLU A 131 -10.63 -18.91 -12.62
CA GLU A 131 -11.99 -18.71 -13.12
C GLU A 131 -12.96 -19.74 -12.51
N ASP A 132 -14.20 -19.32 -12.30
CA ASP A 132 -15.31 -20.12 -11.79
C ASP A 132 -15.03 -20.76 -10.43
N ASN A 133 -15.79 -21.80 -10.07
CA ASN A 133 -15.66 -22.54 -8.81
C ASN A 133 -14.54 -23.60 -8.85
N HIS A 134 -13.51 -23.40 -9.69
CA HIS A 134 -12.33 -24.25 -9.67
C HIS A 134 -11.55 -24.05 -8.37
N PRO A 135 -10.94 -25.11 -7.82
CA PRO A 135 -10.07 -24.97 -6.66
C PRO A 135 -8.84 -24.13 -7.03
N GLY A 136 -8.41 -23.28 -6.11
CA GLY A 136 -7.13 -22.59 -6.24
C GLY A 136 -5.95 -23.58 -6.20
N PRO A 137 -4.74 -23.16 -6.64
CA PRO A 137 -3.54 -23.99 -6.50
C PRO A 137 -3.33 -24.40 -5.04
N ALA A 138 -2.92 -25.64 -4.80
CA ALA A 138 -2.81 -26.21 -3.45
C ALA A 138 -1.91 -25.39 -2.51
N ASP A 139 -0.83 -24.81 -3.05
CA ASP A 139 0.17 -24.04 -2.30
C ASP A 139 -0.02 -22.52 -2.45
N ALA A 140 -1.26 -22.05 -2.66
CA ALA A 140 -1.55 -20.63 -2.87
C ALA A 140 -2.50 -20.04 -1.81
N ARG A 141 -2.21 -18.78 -1.42
CA ARG A 141 -3.04 -18.00 -0.50
C ARG A 141 -4.09 -17.23 -1.29
N SER A 142 -5.37 -17.37 -0.94
CA SER A 142 -6.42 -16.52 -1.53
C SER A 142 -6.20 -15.05 -1.16
N LEU A 143 -6.36 -14.15 -2.12
CA LEU A 143 -6.25 -12.70 -1.92
C LEU A 143 -7.59 -12.04 -1.59
N HIS A 144 -8.72 -12.72 -1.86
CA HIS A 144 -10.03 -12.25 -1.45
C HIS A 144 -10.36 -12.68 -0.03
N VAL A 145 -10.86 -11.73 0.77
CA VAL A 145 -11.39 -11.97 2.11
C VAL A 145 -12.85 -11.53 2.14
N PRO A 146 -13.78 -12.36 2.68
CA PRO A 146 -15.19 -11.98 2.73
C PRO A 146 -15.37 -10.78 3.69
N LEU A 147 -15.91 -9.68 3.16
CA LEU A 147 -16.26 -8.50 3.96
C LEU A 147 -17.70 -8.57 4.46
N ILE A 148 -18.62 -8.96 3.57
CA ILE A 148 -20.07 -9.01 3.81
C ILE A 148 -20.62 -10.32 3.24
N ARG A 149 -21.55 -10.97 3.94
CA ARG A 149 -22.34 -12.11 3.46
C ARG A 149 -23.81 -11.89 3.79
N SER A 150 -24.69 -12.00 2.80
CA SER A 150 -26.14 -11.82 2.97
C SER A 150 -26.50 -10.53 3.72
N GLY A 151 -25.82 -9.42 3.40
CA GLY A 151 -26.01 -8.12 4.06
C GLY A 151 -25.35 -7.95 5.43
N MET A 152 -24.77 -9.01 6.00
CA MET A 152 -24.10 -8.97 7.30
C MET A 152 -22.59 -8.81 7.16
N LYS A 153 -21.98 -7.92 7.95
CA LYS A 153 -20.51 -7.84 8.06
C LYS A 153 -19.98 -9.15 8.61
N VAL A 154 -19.07 -9.78 7.88
CA VAL A 154 -18.38 -11.01 8.30
C VAL A 154 -16.86 -10.86 8.38
N TYR A 155 -16.35 -9.65 8.15
CA TYR A 155 -14.93 -9.34 8.32
C TYR A 155 -14.55 -9.40 9.82
N PRO A 156 -13.70 -10.35 10.24
CA PRO A 156 -13.43 -10.58 11.66
C PRO A 156 -12.23 -9.77 12.19
N TYR A 157 -11.49 -9.09 11.32
CA TYR A 157 -10.21 -8.47 11.66
C TYR A 157 -10.35 -7.02 12.11
N SER A 158 -9.36 -6.59 12.90
CA SER A 158 -9.24 -5.22 13.41
C SER A 158 -8.21 -4.41 12.60
N LEU A 159 -8.16 -3.10 12.81
CA LEU A 159 -7.13 -2.26 12.21
C LEU A 159 -5.70 -2.69 12.58
N ALA A 160 -5.49 -3.22 13.79
CA ALA A 160 -4.19 -3.74 14.20
C ALA A 160 -3.81 -4.98 13.39
N SER A 161 -4.76 -5.91 13.22
CA SER A 161 -4.61 -7.10 12.39
C SER A 161 -4.34 -6.74 10.92
N ASP A 162 -5.02 -5.72 10.40
CA ASP A 162 -4.82 -5.24 9.02
C ASP A 162 -3.42 -4.65 8.84
N ARG A 163 -2.88 -3.96 9.85
CA ARG A 163 -1.51 -3.42 9.83
C ARG A 163 -0.47 -4.53 9.83
N GLU A 164 -0.65 -5.54 10.68
CA GLU A 164 0.22 -6.73 10.71
C GLU A 164 0.20 -7.47 9.37
N PHE A 165 -1.00 -7.69 8.82
CA PHE A 165 -1.17 -8.30 7.51
C PHE A 165 -0.52 -7.48 6.38
N HIS A 166 -0.66 -6.15 6.39
CA HIS A 166 -0.02 -5.28 5.42
C HIS A 166 1.51 -5.41 5.48
N GLN A 167 2.10 -5.42 6.69
CA GLN A 167 3.54 -5.59 6.85
C GLN A 167 3.99 -6.96 6.33
N GLN A 168 3.29 -8.04 6.69
CA GLN A 168 3.55 -9.38 6.18
C GLN A 168 3.45 -9.44 4.64
N ALA A 169 2.38 -8.90 4.05
CA ALA A 169 2.17 -8.90 2.61
C ALA A 169 3.23 -8.07 1.85
N ARG A 170 3.76 -7.00 2.46
CA ARG A 170 4.91 -6.26 1.94
C ARG A 170 6.19 -7.06 2.05
N ASP A 171 6.38 -7.80 3.14
CA ASP A 171 7.56 -8.64 3.38
C ASP A 171 7.60 -9.90 2.51
N GLU A 172 6.45 -10.35 2.02
CA GLU A 172 6.36 -11.38 0.98
C GLU A 172 6.89 -10.89 -0.38
N LEU A 173 6.85 -9.60 -0.71
CA LEU A 173 7.25 -9.12 -2.04
C LEU A 173 8.77 -9.24 -2.23
N PRO A 174 9.27 -9.54 -3.44
CA PRO A 174 10.70 -9.40 -3.76
C PRO A 174 11.21 -8.02 -3.37
N SER A 175 12.45 -7.92 -2.87
CA SER A 175 13.05 -6.65 -2.44
C SER A 175 13.04 -5.58 -3.54
N GLU A 176 13.23 -6.01 -4.78
CA GLU A 176 13.26 -5.23 -6.00
C GLU A 176 11.90 -4.60 -6.30
N MET A 177 10.79 -5.21 -5.84
CA MET A 177 9.43 -4.68 -5.96
C MET A 177 9.08 -3.68 -4.83
N ARG A 178 10.01 -3.42 -3.89
CA ARG A 178 9.79 -2.50 -2.76
C ARG A 178 10.54 -1.17 -2.91
N SER A 179 11.25 -0.96 -4.01
CA SER A 179 11.87 0.34 -4.34
C SER A 179 10.85 1.31 -4.94
N LEU A 180 11.17 2.61 -4.93
CA LEU A 180 10.28 3.66 -5.44
C LEU A 180 10.01 3.52 -6.94
N ASP A 181 11.04 3.15 -7.72
CA ASP A 181 10.99 3.03 -9.17
C ASP A 181 10.86 1.57 -9.66
N ALA A 182 10.31 0.70 -8.82
CA ALA A 182 10.20 -0.71 -9.13
C ALA A 182 9.23 -0.97 -10.29
N ASN A 183 9.65 -1.82 -11.23
CA ASN A 183 8.72 -2.48 -12.15
C ASN A 183 8.24 -3.80 -11.53
N PRO A 184 6.99 -4.23 -11.79
CA PRO A 184 6.52 -5.52 -11.32
C PRO A 184 7.37 -6.65 -11.92
N LEU A 185 7.84 -7.58 -11.08
CA LEU A 185 8.60 -8.74 -11.54
C LEU A 185 7.71 -9.85 -12.12
N PHE A 186 6.41 -9.82 -11.80
CA PHE A 186 5.41 -10.73 -12.33
C PHE A 186 4.07 -10.02 -12.43
N GLU A 187 3.24 -10.47 -13.37
CA GLU A 187 1.86 -10.06 -13.52
C GLU A 187 0.93 -11.21 -13.11
N ALA A 188 -0.33 -10.87 -12.80
CA ALA A 188 -1.33 -11.88 -12.50
C ALA A 188 -1.67 -12.69 -13.76
N GLU A 189 -1.50 -14.00 -13.69
CA GLU A 189 -1.79 -14.91 -14.79
C GLU A 189 -3.16 -15.56 -14.61
N VAL A 190 -3.95 -15.68 -15.69
CA VAL A 190 -5.22 -16.42 -15.64
C VAL A 190 -4.96 -17.91 -15.78
N LEU A 191 -5.44 -18.69 -14.81
CA LEU A 191 -5.49 -20.14 -14.91
C LEU A 191 -6.67 -20.53 -15.81
N GLY A 192 -6.44 -20.44 -17.12
CA GLY A 192 -7.40 -20.82 -18.14
C GLY A 192 -7.25 -22.29 -18.53
N SER A 193 -8.38 -23.01 -18.50
CA SER A 193 -8.59 -24.35 -19.06
C SER A 193 -7.85 -24.57 -20.38
N SER A 194 -7.01 -25.62 -20.40
CA SER A 194 -6.66 -26.34 -21.63
C SER A 194 -7.91 -26.82 -22.35
#